data_AF-L7VLH6-F1
#
_entry.id   AF-L7VLH6-F1
#
_cell.length_a   1.000
_cell.length_b   1.000
_cell.length_c   1.000
_cell.angle_alpha   90.00
_cell.angle_beta   90.00
_cell.angle_gamma   90.00
#
_symmetry.space_group_name_H-M   'P 1'
#
loop_
_entity.id
_entity.type
_entity.pdbx_description
1 polymer ?
#
loop_
_entity_poly.entity_id
_entity_poly.type
_entity_poly.pdbx_seq_one_letter_code
_entity_poly.pdbx_strand_id
1 'polypeptide(L)'
;MYNVPSVVIMWHFDMIARRFAFGKHFLIFAGANCAIFFWELIKKRAEYMAAKCREYECRNLNLKFHVAEVISMGIEELTRDQFKGVRTDLALEVHEKNQENIRRSGTATTYPYAEGVEVTEDGNKDIHVTRVRITSPAGEKNIGKPMGNYITLDVPRLKENDRDLYEMTCRAVAFELQQLLKLKENDTVLVVGLGNWNITPDALGPKVVSYLMVTRHLHEYLPEQIDDGVRPVCAIAPGVLGLTGIETSDIVQGVVNQVRPALVIAIDSLASRKMNRINTTIQIADTGISPGSGVGNRRGELSEKTLGVPVIAIGVPTVVDAATMANDTIELVIDSLMAQSDKGSDFYRMLKEMDQNEKYDLIREVLEPYGGNLVVTPKEMDEVIDRVSKVIANGINLALHRNIGFDDIDRYLQ
;
A
#
# COMPACT_ATOMS: atom_id res chain seq x y z
N MET A 1 27.50 47.06 -3.69
CA MET A 1 26.73 47.33 -2.46
C MET A 1 25.55 46.37 -2.43
N TYR A 2 25.66 45.31 -1.61
CA TYR A 2 24.55 44.39 -1.41
C TYR A 2 23.42 45.12 -0.68
N ASN A 3 22.20 45.04 -1.25
CA ASN A 3 21.03 45.69 -0.69
C ASN A 3 20.62 44.92 0.57
N VAL A 4 21.02 45.44 1.73
CA VAL A 4 20.73 44.93 3.07
C VAL A 4 19.22 44.76 3.40
N PRO A 5 18.22 45.40 2.75
CA PRO A 5 16.81 45.25 3.15
C PRO A 5 16.17 43.89 2.85
N SER A 6 16.59 43.19 1.78
CA SER A 6 15.93 41.94 1.34
C SER A 6 16.27 40.74 2.24
N VAL A 7 17.48 40.73 2.83
CA VAL A 7 17.91 39.68 3.76
C VAL A 7 17.22 39.82 5.12
N VAL A 8 16.97 41.05 5.57
CA VAL A 8 16.28 41.34 6.85
C VAL A 8 14.80 40.93 6.79
N ILE A 9 14.13 41.14 5.64
CA ILE A 9 12.74 40.72 5.43
C ILE A 9 12.64 39.19 5.39
N MET A 10 13.57 38.50 4.72
CA MET A 10 13.59 37.03 4.65
C MET A 10 13.90 36.40 6.01
N TRP A 11 14.79 37.01 6.81
CA TRP A 11 15.05 36.60 8.20
C TRP A 11 13.85 36.79 9.12
N HIS A 12 13.08 37.87 8.95
CA HIS A 12 11.84 38.06 9.71
C HIS A 12 10.76 37.04 9.30
N PHE A 13 10.68 36.65 8.03
CA PHE A 13 9.78 35.59 7.58
C PHE A 13 10.16 34.21 8.14
N ASP A 14 11.45 33.84 8.15
CA ASP A 14 11.90 32.56 8.73
C ASP A 14 11.72 32.52 10.26
N MET A 15 11.96 33.64 10.94
CA MET A 15 11.71 33.77 12.39
C MET A 15 10.20 33.70 12.73
N ILE A 16 9.33 34.22 11.86
CA ILE A 16 7.87 34.13 12.02
C ILE A 16 7.37 32.71 11.71
N ALA A 17 7.90 32.04 10.68
CA ALA A 17 7.57 30.65 10.36
C ALA A 17 7.99 29.68 11.49
N ARG A 18 9.17 29.89 12.09
CA ARG A 18 9.64 29.12 13.26
C ARG A 18 8.81 29.41 14.52
N ARG A 19 8.34 30.64 14.72
CA ARG A 19 7.38 30.97 15.81
C ARG A 19 5.97 30.44 15.55
N PHE A 20 5.56 30.29 14.29
CA PHE A 20 4.34 29.58 13.88
C PHE A 20 4.41 28.08 14.22
N ALA A 21 5.56 27.45 13.97
CA ALA A 21 5.82 26.06 14.38
C ALA A 21 5.80 25.91 15.92
N PHE A 22 6.35 26.87 16.66
CA PHE A 22 6.31 26.87 18.14
C PHE A 22 4.90 27.13 18.72
N GLY A 23 4.08 27.94 18.03
CA GLY A 23 2.70 28.23 18.43
C GLY A 23 1.72 27.05 18.25
N LYS A 24 2.04 26.08 17.38
CA LYS A 24 1.23 24.85 17.21
C LYS A 24 1.10 24.06 18.52
N HIS A 25 2.14 24.02 19.34
CA HIS A 25 2.12 23.27 20.61
C HIS A 25 1.24 23.90 21.70
N PHE A 26 0.93 25.20 21.61
CA PHE A 26 0.11 25.88 22.63
C PHE A 26 -1.40 25.82 22.30
N LEU A 27 -1.77 25.57 21.05
CA LEU A 27 -3.16 25.51 20.58
C LEU A 27 -3.85 24.17 20.84
N ILE A 28 -3.10 23.10 21.11
CA ILE A 28 -3.63 21.77 21.42
C ILE A 28 -4.29 21.73 22.82
N PHE A 29 -4.02 22.72 23.69
CA PHE A 29 -4.51 22.72 25.08
C PHE A 29 -5.59 23.76 25.42
N ALA A 30 -5.94 24.68 24.52
CA ALA A 30 -6.87 25.77 24.84
C ALA A 30 -8.05 25.81 23.85
N GLY A 31 -9.23 25.40 24.33
CA GLY A 31 -10.45 25.22 23.53
C GLY A 31 -10.90 26.42 22.68
N ALA A 32 -11.91 26.16 21.84
CA ALA A 32 -12.38 26.93 20.67
C ALA A 32 -12.33 28.49 20.74
N ASN A 33 -12.48 29.09 21.93
CA ASN A 33 -12.39 30.54 22.12
C ASN A 33 -10.95 31.10 21.97
N CYS A 34 -9.90 30.32 22.26
CA CYS A 34 -8.51 30.77 22.05
C CYS A 34 -8.12 30.76 20.56
N ALA A 35 -8.65 29.82 19.76
CA ALA A 35 -8.39 29.77 18.32
C ALA A 35 -8.97 30.98 17.58
N ILE A 36 -10.17 31.44 17.97
CA ILE A 36 -10.81 32.63 17.40
C ILE A 36 -10.02 33.90 17.75
N PHE A 37 -9.55 34.02 19.00
CA PHE A 37 -8.73 35.17 19.44
C PHE A 37 -7.38 35.21 18.71
N PHE A 38 -6.76 34.04 18.49
CA PHE A 38 -5.48 33.94 17.77
C PHE A 38 -5.65 34.23 16.27
N TRP A 39 -6.77 33.80 15.68
CA TRP A 39 -7.15 34.13 14.30
C TRP A 39 -7.35 35.63 14.09
N GLU A 40 -8.06 36.30 15.00
CA GLU A 40 -8.21 37.75 14.99
C GLU A 40 -6.87 38.50 15.19
N LEU A 41 -5.95 37.93 15.98
CA LEU A 41 -4.61 38.49 16.17
C LEU A 41 -3.75 38.37 14.90
N ILE A 42 -3.82 37.21 14.21
CA ILE A 42 -3.14 36.98 12.92
C ILE A 42 -3.70 37.92 11.85
N LYS A 43 -5.02 38.06 11.78
CA LYS A 43 -5.71 38.95 10.85
C LYS A 43 -5.32 40.41 11.05
N LYS A 44 -5.33 40.91 12.29
CA LYS A 44 -4.88 42.28 12.61
C LYS A 44 -3.40 42.51 12.28
N ARG A 45 -2.55 41.49 12.44
CA ARG A 45 -1.11 41.60 12.15
C ARG A 45 -0.83 41.56 10.65
N ALA A 46 -1.61 40.78 9.88
CA ALA A 46 -1.59 40.80 8.43
C ALA A 46 -2.10 42.14 7.86
N GLU A 47 -3.17 42.70 8.44
CA GLU A 47 -3.69 44.03 8.10
C GLU A 47 -2.69 45.16 8.41
N TYR A 48 -2.00 45.09 9.56
CA TYR A 48 -0.92 46.03 9.92
C TYR A 48 0.27 45.94 8.97
N MET A 49 0.68 44.73 8.57
CA MET A 49 1.74 44.52 7.57
C MET A 49 1.32 45.03 6.18
N ALA A 50 0.06 44.83 5.78
CA ALA A 50 -0.50 45.35 4.54
C ALA A 50 -0.65 46.89 4.56
N ALA A 51 -0.85 47.50 5.73
CA ALA A 51 -0.82 48.95 5.91
C ALA A 51 0.62 49.50 5.83
N LYS A 52 1.61 48.87 6.47
CA LYS A 52 3.02 49.26 6.36
C LYS A 52 3.60 49.08 4.95
N CYS A 53 3.18 48.04 4.22
CA CYS A 53 3.53 47.87 2.80
C CYS A 53 2.89 48.92 1.87
N ARG A 54 1.86 49.66 2.32
CA ARG A 54 1.30 50.81 1.58
C ARG A 54 2.06 52.12 1.86
N GLU A 55 2.76 52.20 2.98
CA GLU A 55 3.55 53.37 3.42
C GLU A 55 4.93 53.43 2.75
N TYR A 56 5.47 52.27 2.35
CA TYR A 56 6.65 52.18 1.48
C TYR A 56 6.17 52.05 0.03
N GLU A 57 6.41 53.05 -0.82
CA GLU A 57 6.07 53.02 -2.26
C GLU A 57 6.73 51.84 -2.98
N CYS A 58 6.16 50.64 -2.88
CA CYS A 58 6.53 49.49 -3.69
C CYS A 58 5.94 49.68 -5.10
N ARG A 59 6.72 50.30 -6.00
CA ARG A 59 6.36 50.56 -7.42
C ARG A 59 6.28 49.33 -8.34
N ASN A 60 6.24 48.10 -7.83
CA ASN A 60 6.08 46.90 -8.66
C ASN A 60 4.75 46.21 -8.38
N LEU A 61 3.79 46.39 -9.30
CA LEU A 61 2.44 45.83 -9.27
C LEU A 61 2.37 44.28 -9.35
N ASN A 62 3.50 43.56 -9.46
CA ASN A 62 3.52 42.10 -9.59
C ASN A 62 3.64 41.33 -8.27
N LEU A 63 3.84 41.97 -7.11
CA LEU A 63 3.92 41.26 -5.82
C LEU A 63 2.58 41.15 -5.07
N LYS A 64 1.55 41.93 -5.45
CA LYS A 64 0.26 41.91 -4.73
C LYS A 64 -0.57 40.65 -4.99
N PHE A 65 -0.35 39.95 -6.10
CA PHE A 65 -1.10 38.73 -6.45
C PHE A 65 -0.50 37.45 -5.85
N HIS A 66 0.83 37.38 -5.68
CA HIS A 66 1.48 36.16 -5.19
C HIS A 66 1.24 35.86 -3.71
N VAL A 67 1.04 36.86 -2.85
CA VAL A 67 0.87 36.58 -1.40
C VAL A 67 -0.51 36.00 -1.10
N ALA A 68 -1.56 36.43 -1.81
CA ALA A 68 -2.90 35.87 -1.65
C ALA A 68 -3.00 34.47 -2.26
N GLU A 69 -2.40 34.24 -3.43
CA GLU A 69 -2.33 32.91 -4.05
C GLU A 69 -1.50 31.91 -3.25
N VAL A 70 -0.35 32.31 -2.68
CA VAL A 70 0.46 31.40 -1.85
C VAL A 70 -0.24 31.06 -0.54
N ILE A 71 -1.02 31.98 0.04
CA ILE A 71 -1.82 31.71 1.23
C ILE A 71 -3.03 30.83 0.88
N SER A 72 -3.70 31.05 -0.25
CA SER A 72 -4.79 30.17 -0.72
C SER A 72 -4.29 28.79 -1.12
N MET A 73 -3.14 28.68 -1.79
CA MET A 73 -2.48 27.40 -2.12
C MET A 73 -2.02 26.67 -0.85
N GLY A 74 -1.45 27.39 0.11
CA GLY A 74 -1.09 26.82 1.41
C GLY A 74 -2.31 26.33 2.19
N ILE A 75 -3.44 27.05 2.13
CA ILE A 75 -4.70 26.64 2.77
C ILE A 75 -5.38 25.49 2.00
N GLU A 76 -5.33 25.44 0.67
CA GLU A 76 -5.82 24.32 -0.15
C GLU A 76 -4.96 23.06 -0.01
N GLU A 77 -3.63 23.19 0.14
CA GLU A 77 -2.74 22.08 0.49
C GLU A 77 -2.96 21.61 1.94
N LEU A 78 -3.11 22.54 2.90
CA LEU A 78 -3.38 22.22 4.31
C LEU A 78 -4.78 21.60 4.51
N THR A 79 -5.79 22.00 3.71
CA THR A 79 -7.13 21.39 3.77
C THR A 79 -7.23 20.09 2.98
N ARG A 80 -6.40 19.87 1.94
CA ARG A 80 -6.29 18.57 1.26
C ARG A 80 -5.60 17.49 2.10
N ASP A 81 -4.65 17.85 2.96
CA ASP A 81 -3.99 16.88 3.85
C ASP A 81 -4.83 16.51 5.08
N GLN A 82 -5.87 17.28 5.41
CA GLN A 82 -6.79 16.99 6.54
C GLN A 82 -7.80 15.87 6.28
N PHE A 83 -7.85 15.30 5.06
CA PHE A 83 -8.75 14.19 4.70
C PHE A 83 -8.06 13.03 4.00
N LYS A 84 -6.80 12.74 4.34
CA LYS A 84 -6.23 11.43 3.98
C LYS A 84 -6.57 10.44 5.07
N GLY A 85 -7.71 9.76 4.91
CA GLY A 85 -7.87 8.45 5.52
C GLY A 85 -6.58 7.66 5.29
N VAL A 86 -6.05 7.09 6.36
CA VAL A 86 -4.77 6.36 6.33
C VAL A 86 -4.81 5.43 5.10
N ARG A 87 -3.72 5.30 4.32
CA ARG A 87 -3.70 4.55 3.02
C ARG A 87 -3.14 3.14 3.15
N THR A 88 -3.91 2.11 2.74
CA THR A 88 -3.59 0.68 2.93
C THR A 88 -3.39 0.04 1.55
N ASP A 89 -2.49 -0.93 1.47
CA ASP A 89 -2.25 -1.68 0.24
C ASP A 89 -3.34 -2.73 0.00
N LEU A 90 -4.04 -3.19 1.06
CA LEU A 90 -5.09 -4.20 0.94
C LEU A 90 -6.47 -3.60 0.62
N ALA A 91 -7.15 -4.18 -0.36
CA ALA A 91 -8.51 -3.80 -0.74
C ALA A 91 -9.54 -4.13 0.37
N LEU A 92 -9.36 -5.24 1.08
CA LEU A 92 -10.24 -5.64 2.18
C LEU A 92 -10.15 -4.74 3.42
N GLU A 93 -9.02 -4.08 3.66
CA GLU A 93 -8.86 -3.24 4.86
C GLU A 93 -9.63 -1.92 4.76
N VAL A 94 -9.97 -1.48 3.55
CA VAL A 94 -10.92 -0.36 3.35
C VAL A 94 -12.35 -0.78 3.74
N HIS A 95 -12.65 -2.07 3.64
CA HIS A 95 -13.98 -2.65 3.80
C HIS A 95 -14.33 -2.99 5.26
N GLU A 96 -13.35 -3.35 6.10
CA GLU A 96 -13.60 -3.84 7.46
C GLU A 96 -14.07 -2.79 8.48
N LYS A 97 -14.36 -1.54 8.06
CA LYS A 97 -14.91 -0.52 8.97
C LYS A 97 -16.40 -0.71 9.34
N ASN A 98 -17.14 -1.67 8.74
CA ASN A 98 -18.60 -1.73 8.95
C ASN A 98 -19.29 -3.11 9.05
N GLN A 99 -18.63 -4.27 8.98
CA GLN A 99 -19.34 -5.56 9.11
C GLN A 99 -18.51 -6.63 9.82
N GLU A 100 -18.68 -6.74 11.15
CA GLU A 100 -18.03 -7.75 11.99
C GLU A 100 -18.82 -9.07 12.10
N ASN A 101 -19.94 -9.25 11.38
CA ASN A 101 -20.91 -10.33 11.66
C ASN A 101 -21.31 -11.25 10.50
N ILE A 102 -20.60 -11.26 9.37
CA ILE A 102 -20.93 -12.19 8.26
C ILE A 102 -19.69 -13.04 7.94
N ARG A 103 -19.38 -14.04 8.78
CA ARG A 103 -18.46 -15.11 8.38
C ARG A 103 -18.92 -16.42 8.98
N ARG A 104 -19.19 -17.40 8.10
CA ARG A 104 -19.28 -18.88 8.27
C ARG A 104 -20.53 -19.49 7.63
N SER A 105 -20.58 -19.49 6.31
CA SER A 105 -21.38 -20.47 5.56
C SER A 105 -20.64 -20.75 4.25
N GLY A 106 -20.19 -22.00 4.05
CA GLY A 106 -19.37 -22.46 2.92
C GLY A 106 -20.12 -22.53 1.58
N THR A 107 -20.97 -21.54 1.30
CA THR A 107 -21.65 -21.33 0.04
C THR A 107 -21.21 -19.99 -0.51
N ALA A 108 -20.80 -19.95 -1.78
CA ALA A 108 -20.40 -18.70 -2.40
C ALA A 108 -21.54 -17.68 -2.34
N THR A 109 -21.30 -16.55 -1.69
CA THR A 109 -22.29 -15.47 -1.52
C THR A 109 -21.84 -14.24 -2.27
N THR A 110 -22.64 -13.81 -3.25
CA THR A 110 -22.45 -12.55 -3.96
C THR A 110 -23.47 -11.54 -3.48
N TYR A 111 -23.03 -10.34 -3.10
CA TYR A 111 -23.92 -9.25 -2.71
C TYR A 111 -23.39 -7.89 -3.18
N PRO A 112 -24.28 -6.95 -3.56
CA PRO A 112 -23.89 -5.58 -3.81
C PRO A 112 -23.51 -4.93 -2.48
N TYR A 113 -22.30 -4.42 -2.36
CA TYR A 113 -21.82 -3.79 -1.13
C TYR A 113 -22.15 -2.30 -1.10
N ALA A 114 -21.83 -1.62 -2.18
CA ALA A 114 -22.09 -0.21 -2.41
C ALA A 114 -22.32 0.02 -3.92
N GLU A 115 -22.76 1.22 -4.29
CA GLU A 115 -22.89 1.57 -5.69
C GLU A 115 -21.54 1.36 -6.43
N GLY A 116 -21.55 0.46 -7.41
CA GLY A 116 -20.36 0.11 -8.20
C GLY A 116 -19.35 -0.81 -7.52
N VAL A 117 -19.74 -1.52 -6.46
CA VAL A 117 -18.88 -2.51 -5.77
C VAL A 117 -19.62 -3.82 -5.55
N GLU A 118 -19.11 -4.89 -6.16
CA GLU A 118 -19.61 -6.25 -6.02
C GLU A 118 -18.62 -7.06 -5.17
N VAL A 119 -19.12 -7.80 -4.19
CA VAL A 119 -18.31 -8.68 -3.35
C VAL A 119 -18.82 -10.11 -3.49
N THR A 120 -17.89 -11.04 -3.70
CA THR A 120 -18.16 -12.48 -3.67
C THR A 120 -17.20 -13.15 -2.72
N GLU A 121 -17.73 -13.91 -1.77
CA GLU A 121 -16.93 -14.72 -0.84
C GLU A 121 -17.03 -16.20 -1.21
N ASP A 122 -15.95 -16.94 -0.97
CA ASP A 122 -15.81 -18.36 -1.29
C ASP A 122 -14.73 -18.99 -0.38
N GLY A 123 -14.48 -20.28 -0.57
CA GLY A 123 -13.42 -21.01 0.11
C GLY A 123 -13.93 -22.02 1.14
N ASN A 124 -13.03 -22.44 2.02
CA ASN A 124 -13.25 -23.48 3.01
C ASN A 124 -12.75 -23.03 4.39
N LYS A 125 -12.57 -23.98 5.32
CA LYS A 125 -12.13 -23.70 6.69
C LYS A 125 -10.69 -23.16 6.76
N ASP A 126 -9.85 -23.52 5.81
CA ASP A 126 -8.41 -23.24 5.83
C ASP A 126 -8.03 -22.06 4.92
N ILE A 127 -8.75 -21.88 3.82
CA ILE A 127 -8.54 -20.81 2.84
C ILE A 127 -9.88 -20.10 2.60
N HIS A 128 -9.97 -18.83 2.98
CA HIS A 128 -11.10 -17.97 2.66
C HIS A 128 -10.74 -17.06 1.50
N VAL A 129 -11.60 -16.98 0.48
CA VAL A 129 -11.37 -16.16 -0.71
C VAL A 129 -12.43 -15.07 -0.77
N THR A 130 -12.00 -13.81 -0.82
CA THR A 130 -12.90 -12.68 -1.06
C THR A 130 -12.52 -12.00 -2.37
N ARG A 131 -13.50 -11.87 -3.26
CA ARG A 131 -13.38 -11.23 -4.57
C ARG A 131 -14.17 -9.93 -4.56
N VAL A 132 -13.47 -8.82 -4.70
CA VAL A 132 -14.05 -7.48 -4.77
C VAL A 132 -13.88 -6.95 -6.18
N ARG A 133 -14.99 -6.57 -6.81
CA ARG A 133 -15.01 -5.98 -8.14
C ARG A 133 -15.53 -4.55 -8.07
N ILE A 134 -14.68 -3.61 -8.47
CA ILE A 134 -15.02 -2.18 -8.53
C ILE A 134 -15.40 -1.86 -9.98
N THR A 135 -16.69 -1.62 -10.22
CA THR A 135 -17.29 -1.50 -11.56
C THR A 135 -17.64 -0.07 -11.95
N SER A 136 -17.53 0.90 -11.03
CA SER A 136 -17.87 2.29 -11.33
C SER A 136 -16.89 3.32 -10.72
N PRO A 137 -16.82 4.54 -11.28
CA PRO A 137 -16.07 5.66 -10.67
C PRO A 137 -16.58 6.05 -9.27
N ALA A 138 -17.87 5.87 -9.00
CA ALA A 138 -18.41 6.05 -7.65
C ALA A 138 -17.80 5.01 -6.68
N GLY A 139 -17.64 3.77 -7.15
CA GLY A 139 -16.91 2.72 -6.44
C GLY A 139 -15.46 3.09 -6.16
N GLU A 140 -14.73 3.65 -7.15
CA GLU A 140 -13.34 4.11 -6.92
C GLU A 140 -13.26 5.19 -5.85
N LYS A 141 -14.20 6.15 -5.85
CA LYS A 141 -14.22 7.22 -4.86
C LYS A 141 -14.56 6.71 -3.46
N ASN A 142 -15.50 5.77 -3.38
CA ASN A 142 -15.94 5.18 -2.11
C ASN A 142 -14.87 4.27 -1.50
N ILE A 143 -14.17 3.48 -2.33
CA ILE A 143 -13.16 2.51 -1.88
C ILE A 143 -11.74 3.11 -1.88
N GLY A 144 -11.49 4.19 -2.62
CA GLY A 144 -10.15 4.77 -2.75
C GLY A 144 -9.16 3.88 -3.50
N LYS A 145 -9.67 2.93 -4.30
CA LYS A 145 -8.90 1.99 -5.13
C LYS A 145 -9.40 2.06 -6.58
N PRO A 146 -8.51 1.93 -7.60
CA PRO A 146 -8.93 1.95 -9.00
C PRO A 146 -9.95 0.85 -9.35
N MET A 147 -10.75 1.07 -10.40
CA MET A 147 -11.66 0.08 -10.98
C MET A 147 -10.88 -1.16 -11.42
N GLY A 148 -11.42 -2.32 -11.11
CA GLY A 148 -10.80 -3.61 -11.41
C GLY A 148 -11.26 -4.69 -10.44
N ASN A 149 -10.54 -5.80 -10.47
CA ASN A 149 -10.76 -6.98 -9.66
C ASN A 149 -9.66 -7.09 -8.60
N TYR A 150 -10.07 -7.33 -7.36
CA TYR A 150 -9.20 -7.56 -6.22
C TYR A 150 -9.61 -8.86 -5.56
N ILE A 151 -8.70 -9.83 -5.51
CA ILE A 151 -8.93 -11.13 -4.92
C ILE A 151 -8.01 -11.24 -3.72
N THR A 152 -8.58 -11.57 -2.57
CA THR A 152 -7.83 -11.75 -1.33
C THR A 152 -8.03 -13.16 -0.82
N LEU A 153 -6.93 -13.89 -0.65
CA LEU A 153 -6.89 -15.21 -0.05
C LEU A 153 -6.40 -15.04 1.40
N ASP A 154 -7.30 -15.25 2.36
CA ASP A 154 -6.99 -15.27 3.79
C ASP A 154 -6.74 -16.72 4.23
N VAL A 155 -5.50 -17.01 4.59
CA VAL A 155 -4.95 -18.32 4.97
C VAL A 155 -4.23 -18.19 6.32
N PRO A 156 -4.95 -18.25 7.45
CA PRO A 156 -4.39 -17.97 8.78
C PRO A 156 -3.18 -18.83 9.16
N ARG A 157 -3.13 -20.05 8.63
CA ARG A 157 -2.09 -21.05 8.88
C ARG A 157 -0.99 -21.06 7.81
N LEU A 158 -0.93 -20.07 6.91
CA LEU A 158 0.06 -20.00 5.82
C LEU A 158 1.52 -20.03 6.31
N LYS A 159 1.77 -19.46 7.49
CA LYS A 159 3.07 -19.47 8.16
C LYS A 159 3.43 -20.81 8.83
N GLU A 160 2.52 -21.78 8.87
CA GLU A 160 2.76 -23.12 9.43
C GLU A 160 3.32 -24.07 8.37
N ASN A 161 4.12 -25.05 8.80
CA ASN A 161 4.75 -26.00 7.88
C ASN A 161 3.81 -27.18 7.62
N ASP A 162 2.72 -26.90 6.90
CA ASP A 162 1.66 -27.85 6.55
C ASP A 162 1.67 -28.09 5.04
N ARG A 163 2.01 -29.33 4.63
CA ARG A 163 2.17 -29.69 3.21
C ARG A 163 0.83 -29.69 2.46
N ASP A 164 -0.23 -30.15 3.10
CA ASP A 164 -1.55 -30.23 2.47
C ASP A 164 -2.08 -28.81 2.25
N LEU A 165 -1.96 -27.96 3.27
CA LEU A 165 -2.32 -26.55 3.15
C LEU A 165 -1.49 -25.81 2.10
N TYR A 166 -0.19 -26.11 2.02
CA TYR A 166 0.69 -25.55 1.01
C TYR A 166 0.19 -25.87 -0.40
N GLU A 167 -0.10 -27.14 -0.68
CA GLU A 167 -0.59 -27.56 -2.01
C GLU A 167 -1.96 -26.94 -2.32
N MET A 168 -2.88 -26.96 -1.34
CA MET A 168 -4.19 -26.32 -1.47
C MET A 168 -4.07 -24.83 -1.77
N THR A 169 -3.15 -24.13 -1.11
CA THR A 169 -2.96 -22.69 -1.31
C THR A 169 -2.38 -22.40 -2.68
N CYS A 170 -1.42 -23.19 -3.15
CA CYS A 170 -0.87 -23.08 -4.50
C CYS A 170 -1.97 -23.25 -5.56
N ARG A 171 -2.84 -24.26 -5.39
CA ARG A 171 -3.99 -24.50 -6.29
C ARG A 171 -5.00 -23.37 -6.24
N ALA A 172 -5.27 -22.81 -5.04
CA ALA A 172 -6.16 -21.67 -4.89
C ALA A 172 -5.60 -20.42 -5.60
N VAL A 173 -4.33 -20.09 -5.40
CA VAL A 173 -3.65 -18.99 -6.12
C VAL A 173 -3.72 -19.21 -7.62
N ALA A 174 -3.44 -20.43 -8.09
CA ALA A 174 -3.49 -20.75 -9.51
C ALA A 174 -4.90 -20.58 -10.10
N PHE A 175 -5.91 -21.08 -9.39
CA PHE A 175 -7.31 -20.98 -9.81
C PHE A 175 -7.76 -19.52 -9.92
N GLU A 176 -7.49 -18.70 -8.89
CA GLU A 176 -7.86 -17.28 -8.89
C GLU A 176 -7.11 -16.50 -9.96
N LEU A 177 -5.81 -16.77 -10.13
CA LEU A 177 -5.00 -16.13 -11.16
C LEU A 177 -5.54 -16.46 -12.55
N GLN A 178 -5.88 -17.73 -12.83
CA GLN A 178 -6.45 -18.17 -14.11
C GLN A 178 -7.74 -17.44 -14.48
N GLN A 179 -8.57 -17.02 -13.51
CA GLN A 179 -9.78 -16.24 -13.79
C GLN A 179 -9.47 -14.85 -14.36
N LEU A 180 -8.29 -14.31 -14.07
CA LEU A 180 -7.84 -12.99 -14.55
C LEU A 180 -7.06 -13.08 -15.87
N LEU A 181 -6.53 -14.27 -16.22
CA LEU A 181 -5.70 -14.46 -17.41
C LEU A 181 -6.54 -14.43 -18.69
N LYS A 182 -6.22 -13.50 -19.59
CA LYS A 182 -6.79 -13.42 -20.95
C LYS A 182 -5.68 -13.63 -21.99
N LEU A 183 -5.13 -14.84 -22.01
CA LEU A 183 -3.94 -15.16 -22.80
C LEU A 183 -4.19 -16.30 -23.79
N LYS A 184 -3.57 -16.21 -24.97
CA LYS A 184 -3.42 -17.31 -25.93
C LYS A 184 -2.33 -18.26 -25.45
N GLU A 185 -2.24 -19.45 -26.04
CA GLU A 185 -1.32 -20.51 -25.62
C GLU A 185 0.15 -20.07 -25.62
N ASN A 186 0.59 -19.39 -26.70
CA ASN A 186 1.99 -18.99 -26.91
C ASN A 186 2.29 -17.52 -26.53
N ASP A 187 1.37 -16.86 -25.83
CA ASP A 187 1.59 -15.48 -25.40
C ASP A 187 2.68 -15.42 -24.31
N THR A 188 3.68 -14.56 -24.53
CA THR A 188 4.80 -14.36 -23.59
C THR A 188 4.35 -13.60 -22.35
N VAL A 189 4.72 -14.11 -21.18
CA VAL A 189 4.45 -13.46 -19.88
C VAL A 189 5.75 -13.02 -19.24
N LEU A 190 5.78 -11.77 -18.77
CA LEU A 190 6.90 -11.22 -17.99
C LEU A 190 6.53 -11.19 -16.51
N VAL A 191 7.28 -11.89 -15.68
CA VAL A 191 7.11 -11.84 -14.23
C VAL A 191 8.16 -10.92 -13.60
N VAL A 192 7.74 -9.97 -12.79
CA VAL A 192 8.60 -8.95 -12.17
C VAL A 192 8.55 -9.11 -10.65
N GLY A 193 9.67 -9.52 -10.06
CA GLY A 193 9.84 -9.59 -8.62
C GLY A 193 10.32 -8.26 -8.06
N LEU A 194 9.42 -7.48 -7.48
CA LEU A 194 9.72 -6.19 -6.86
C LEU A 194 10.24 -6.37 -5.44
N GLY A 195 11.09 -5.43 -5.03
CA GLY A 195 11.61 -5.34 -3.67
C GLY A 195 13.13 -5.43 -3.59
N ASN A 196 13.64 -5.19 -2.39
CA ASN A 196 15.05 -5.23 -2.06
C ASN A 196 15.42 -6.58 -1.42
N TRP A 197 16.18 -7.41 -2.14
CA TRP A 197 16.65 -8.70 -1.63
C TRP A 197 17.56 -8.62 -0.38
N ASN A 198 18.10 -7.44 -0.04
CA ASN A 198 18.89 -7.23 1.17
C ASN A 198 18.03 -6.94 2.42
N ILE A 199 16.71 -6.73 2.26
CA ILE A 199 15.78 -6.48 3.36
C ILE A 199 14.81 -7.65 3.38
N THR A 200 14.93 -8.54 4.37
CA THR A 200 14.09 -9.74 4.47
C THR A 200 12.61 -9.47 4.17
N PRO A 201 11.89 -8.57 4.90
CA PRO A 201 10.47 -8.33 4.65
C PRO A 201 10.13 -7.73 3.28
N ASP A 202 11.11 -7.29 2.50
CA ASP A 202 10.97 -6.73 1.15
C ASP A 202 11.49 -7.69 0.07
N ALA A 203 11.96 -8.89 0.44
CA ALA A 203 12.61 -9.83 -0.47
C ALA A 203 11.63 -10.80 -1.16
N LEU A 204 10.32 -10.67 -0.94
CA LEU A 204 9.30 -11.58 -1.47
C LEU A 204 9.39 -11.74 -2.99
N GLY A 205 9.36 -10.63 -3.73
CA GLY A 205 9.38 -10.63 -5.20
C GLY A 205 10.62 -11.31 -5.77
N PRO A 206 11.85 -10.90 -5.38
CA PRO A 206 13.08 -11.57 -5.79
C PRO A 206 13.07 -13.08 -5.48
N LYS A 207 12.59 -13.49 -4.29
CA LYS A 207 12.50 -14.91 -3.94
C LYS A 207 11.48 -15.66 -4.78
N VAL A 208 10.32 -15.08 -5.08
CA VAL A 208 9.32 -15.71 -5.97
C VAL A 208 9.95 -15.95 -7.33
N VAL A 209 10.65 -14.97 -7.89
CA VAL A 209 11.32 -15.09 -9.19
C VAL A 209 12.34 -16.22 -9.21
N SER A 210 13.06 -16.47 -8.11
CA SER A 210 14.02 -17.58 -8.02
C SER A 210 13.39 -18.98 -8.05
N TYR A 211 12.09 -19.10 -7.81
CA TYR A 211 11.34 -20.36 -7.85
C TYR A 211 10.40 -20.47 -9.06
N LEU A 212 10.48 -19.54 -10.01
CA LEU A 212 9.66 -19.58 -11.22
C LEU A 212 10.29 -20.46 -12.29
N MET A 213 9.44 -21.18 -13.01
CA MET A 213 9.81 -21.89 -14.23
C MET A 213 9.97 -20.89 -15.37
N VAL A 214 11.22 -20.50 -15.67
CA VAL A 214 11.55 -19.55 -16.75
C VAL A 214 11.78 -20.31 -18.05
N THR A 215 10.92 -20.11 -19.05
CA THR A 215 10.85 -20.97 -20.24
C THR A 215 11.05 -20.23 -21.56
N ARG A 216 10.99 -18.89 -21.58
CA ARG A 216 11.09 -18.10 -22.83
C ARG A 216 12.34 -18.45 -23.65
N HIS A 217 13.47 -18.66 -22.98
CA HIS A 217 14.72 -19.03 -23.63
C HIS A 217 14.66 -20.44 -24.25
N LEU A 218 13.94 -21.38 -23.65
CA LEU A 218 13.73 -22.72 -24.22
C LEU A 218 12.96 -22.62 -25.53
N HIS A 219 11.93 -21.77 -25.61
CA HIS A 219 11.19 -21.56 -26.86
C HIS A 219 12.05 -20.97 -27.98
N GLU A 220 13.09 -20.21 -27.64
CA GLU A 220 13.99 -19.58 -28.61
C GLU A 220 15.10 -20.55 -29.08
N TYR A 221 15.69 -21.33 -28.16
CA TYR A 221 16.88 -22.13 -28.43
C TYR A 221 16.65 -23.64 -28.49
N LEU A 222 15.62 -24.16 -27.82
CA LEU A 222 15.36 -25.59 -27.64
C LEU A 222 13.85 -25.95 -27.80
N PRO A 223 13.18 -25.54 -28.91
CA PRO A 223 11.74 -25.74 -29.07
C PRO A 223 11.31 -27.21 -29.07
N GLU A 224 12.19 -28.13 -29.44
CA GLU A 224 11.91 -29.58 -29.49
C GLU A 224 11.86 -30.24 -28.11
N GLN A 225 12.39 -29.58 -27.06
CA GLN A 225 12.42 -30.10 -25.69
C GLN A 225 11.27 -29.57 -24.82
N ILE A 226 10.34 -28.84 -25.43
CA ILE A 226 9.24 -28.19 -24.72
C ILE A 226 8.00 -29.05 -24.84
N ASP A 227 7.45 -29.44 -23.70
CA ASP A 227 6.20 -30.16 -23.64
C ASP A 227 5.02 -29.26 -24.06
N ASP A 228 4.00 -29.88 -24.64
CA ASP A 228 2.76 -29.19 -25.02
C ASP A 228 2.10 -28.56 -23.79
N GLY A 229 1.82 -27.26 -23.89
CA GLY A 229 1.19 -26.48 -22.81
C GLY A 229 2.16 -25.64 -21.98
N VAL A 230 3.47 -25.79 -22.18
CA VAL A 230 4.46 -24.88 -21.60
C VAL A 230 4.36 -23.52 -22.30
N ARG A 231 3.95 -22.49 -21.55
CA ARG A 231 3.94 -21.10 -22.01
C ARG A 231 5.34 -20.47 -21.95
N PRO A 232 5.70 -19.55 -22.87
CA PRO A 232 6.92 -18.75 -22.75
C PRO A 232 6.82 -17.73 -21.59
N VAL A 233 7.61 -17.94 -20.56
CA VAL A 233 7.71 -17.08 -19.37
C VAL A 233 9.14 -16.53 -19.26
N CYS A 234 9.27 -15.23 -19.07
CA CYS A 234 10.51 -14.59 -18.63
C CYS A 234 10.29 -13.93 -17.27
N ALA A 235 11.36 -13.82 -16.49
CA ALA A 235 11.29 -13.21 -15.18
C ALA A 235 12.48 -12.30 -14.90
N ILE A 236 12.27 -11.23 -14.14
CA ILE A 236 13.33 -10.31 -13.68
C ILE A 236 13.08 -9.89 -12.23
N ALA A 237 14.16 -9.66 -11.49
CA ALA A 237 14.14 -8.98 -10.19
C ALA A 237 14.99 -7.71 -10.32
N PRO A 238 14.39 -6.56 -10.68
CA PRO A 238 15.12 -5.34 -11.03
C PRO A 238 15.83 -4.69 -9.85
N GLY A 239 15.43 -5.02 -8.62
CA GLY A 239 15.92 -4.36 -7.41
C GLY A 239 15.28 -2.99 -7.19
N VAL A 240 15.92 -2.18 -6.36
CA VAL A 240 15.43 -0.86 -5.94
C VAL A 240 16.41 0.24 -6.34
N LEU A 241 15.91 1.48 -6.46
CA LEU A 241 16.68 2.67 -6.83
C LEU A 241 18.01 2.79 -6.07
N GLY A 242 18.00 2.52 -4.76
CA GLY A 242 19.20 2.62 -3.93
C GLY A 242 20.33 1.64 -4.27
N LEU A 243 20.01 0.56 -5.01
CA LEU A 243 20.98 -0.43 -5.48
C LEU A 243 21.41 -0.19 -6.93
N THR A 244 20.46 0.21 -7.78
CA THR A 244 20.67 0.28 -9.23
C THR A 244 20.98 1.69 -9.75
N GLY A 245 20.55 2.73 -9.03
CA GLY A 245 20.54 4.11 -9.51
C GLY A 245 19.48 4.40 -10.58
N ILE A 246 18.60 3.44 -10.89
CA ILE A 246 17.54 3.55 -11.89
C ILE A 246 16.21 3.19 -11.21
N GLU A 247 15.16 3.96 -11.47
CA GLU A 247 13.83 3.65 -10.95
C GLU A 247 13.36 2.29 -11.46
N THR A 248 12.75 1.51 -10.56
CA THR A 248 12.28 0.16 -10.88
C THR A 248 11.30 0.18 -12.06
N SER A 249 10.45 1.20 -12.15
CA SER A 249 9.51 1.38 -13.26
C SER A 249 10.21 1.57 -14.61
N ASP A 250 11.34 2.27 -14.65
CA ASP A 250 12.08 2.53 -15.88
C ASP A 250 12.76 1.26 -16.39
N ILE A 251 13.32 0.46 -15.46
CA ILE A 251 13.89 -0.85 -15.79
C ILE A 251 12.80 -1.75 -16.39
N VAL A 252 11.65 -1.85 -15.70
CA VAL A 252 10.53 -2.69 -16.16
C VAL A 252 10.01 -2.21 -17.50
N GLN A 253 9.81 -0.91 -17.71
CA GLN A 253 9.39 -0.34 -18.98
C GLN A 253 10.38 -0.67 -20.11
N GLY A 254 11.68 -0.56 -19.85
CA GLY A 254 12.73 -0.94 -20.80
C GLY A 254 12.62 -2.40 -21.23
N VAL A 255 12.41 -3.31 -20.26
CA VAL A 255 12.20 -4.73 -20.55
C VAL A 255 10.90 -4.96 -21.32
N VAL A 256 9.79 -4.34 -20.92
CA VAL A 256 8.49 -4.45 -21.60
C VAL A 256 8.60 -4.01 -23.06
N ASN A 257 9.29 -2.90 -23.34
CA ASN A 257 9.49 -2.39 -24.70
C ASN A 257 10.26 -3.38 -25.60
N GLN A 258 11.24 -4.08 -25.02
CA GLN A 258 12.10 -5.02 -25.74
C GLN A 258 11.45 -6.41 -25.88
N VAL A 259 10.82 -6.91 -24.82
CA VAL A 259 10.24 -8.25 -24.75
C VAL A 259 8.85 -8.30 -25.39
N ARG A 260 8.08 -7.21 -25.30
CA ARG A 260 6.68 -7.11 -25.72
C ARG A 260 5.82 -8.26 -25.18
N PRO A 261 5.77 -8.46 -23.85
CA PRO A 261 4.93 -9.50 -23.26
C PRO A 261 3.45 -9.17 -23.45
N ALA A 262 2.61 -10.19 -23.49
CA ALA A 262 1.15 -10.03 -23.51
C ALA A 262 0.57 -9.70 -22.12
N LEU A 263 1.32 -10.00 -21.06
CA LEU A 263 0.95 -9.74 -19.66
C LEU A 263 2.22 -9.55 -18.82
N VAL A 264 2.15 -8.61 -17.87
CA VAL A 264 3.10 -8.49 -16.78
C VAL A 264 2.47 -8.98 -15.48
N ILE A 265 3.17 -9.84 -14.75
CA ILE A 265 2.80 -10.21 -13.37
C ILE A 265 3.82 -9.57 -12.43
N ALA A 266 3.41 -8.58 -11.65
CA ALA A 266 4.26 -7.90 -10.68
C ALA A 266 4.03 -8.48 -9.28
N ILE A 267 5.09 -8.90 -8.60
CA ILE A 267 5.01 -9.46 -7.24
C ILE A 267 5.71 -8.52 -6.27
N ASP A 268 5.04 -8.13 -5.20
CA ASP A 268 5.57 -7.16 -4.23
C ASP A 268 5.25 -7.54 -2.77
N SER A 269 6.06 -7.04 -1.85
CA SER A 269 5.77 -7.12 -0.43
C SER A 269 4.88 -5.93 -0.05
N LEU A 270 3.73 -6.17 0.59
CA LEU A 270 2.78 -5.13 0.97
C LEU A 270 2.89 -4.76 2.44
N ALA A 271 2.34 -3.61 2.81
CA ALA A 271 2.08 -3.28 4.21
C ALA A 271 0.61 -3.47 4.56
N SER A 272 0.35 -4.00 5.76
CA SER A 272 -1.00 -4.16 6.31
C SER A 272 -1.25 -3.17 7.46
N ARG A 273 -2.53 -2.93 7.74
CA ARG A 273 -3.00 -2.26 8.97
C ARG A 273 -3.44 -3.19 10.08
N LYS A 274 -3.34 -4.50 9.88
CA LYS A 274 -3.78 -5.45 10.89
C LYS A 274 -2.70 -6.47 11.10
N MET A 275 -2.29 -6.63 12.35
CA MET A 275 -1.28 -7.61 12.74
C MET A 275 -1.66 -9.04 12.30
N ASN A 276 -2.95 -9.35 12.28
CA ASN A 276 -3.46 -10.68 11.93
C ASN A 276 -3.40 -11.00 10.42
N ARG A 277 -3.02 -10.06 9.55
CA ARG A 277 -2.89 -10.25 8.09
C ARG A 277 -1.44 -10.45 7.64
N ILE A 278 -0.47 -10.19 8.52
CA ILE A 278 0.94 -10.37 8.22
C ILE A 278 1.21 -11.86 7.94
N ASN A 279 1.72 -12.15 6.75
CA ASN A 279 2.07 -13.48 6.28
C ASN A 279 0.93 -14.51 6.26
N THR A 280 -0.32 -14.05 6.27
CA THR A 280 -1.51 -14.93 6.20
C THR A 280 -2.41 -14.58 5.04
N THR A 281 -2.11 -13.50 4.31
CA THR A 281 -2.99 -12.98 3.26
C THR A 281 -2.22 -12.86 1.95
N ILE A 282 -2.81 -13.33 0.85
CA ILE A 282 -2.30 -13.10 -0.51
C ILE A 282 -3.33 -12.26 -1.25
N GLN A 283 -2.93 -11.13 -1.81
CA GLN A 283 -3.78 -10.28 -2.62
C GLN A 283 -3.37 -10.36 -4.09
N ILE A 284 -4.34 -10.54 -4.99
CA ILE A 284 -4.17 -10.50 -6.44
C ILE A 284 -5.05 -9.37 -6.99
N ALA A 285 -4.52 -8.52 -7.85
CA ALA A 285 -5.28 -7.43 -8.47
C ALA A 285 -4.89 -7.22 -9.94
N ASP A 286 -5.85 -6.92 -10.81
CA ASP A 286 -5.59 -6.62 -12.24
C ASP A 286 -5.42 -5.12 -12.53
N THR A 287 -5.35 -4.30 -11.48
CA THR A 287 -5.20 -2.84 -11.57
C THR A 287 -3.74 -2.38 -11.61
N GLY A 288 -2.79 -3.31 -11.49
CA GLY A 288 -1.38 -3.00 -11.26
C GLY A 288 -1.05 -2.70 -9.80
N ILE A 289 0.15 -2.17 -9.57
CA ILE A 289 0.71 -1.91 -8.24
C ILE A 289 1.47 -0.58 -8.16
N SER A 290 1.42 0.06 -7.00
CA SER A 290 2.26 1.22 -6.66
C SER A 290 3.23 0.82 -5.54
N PRO A 291 4.48 0.46 -5.86
CA PRO A 291 5.38 -0.12 -4.86
C PRO A 291 5.65 0.84 -3.68
N GLY A 292 5.60 0.30 -2.47
CA GLY A 292 5.86 1.04 -1.22
C GLY A 292 4.71 1.94 -0.72
N SER A 293 3.52 1.89 -1.33
CA SER A 293 2.44 2.83 -1.01
C SER A 293 1.91 2.72 0.42
N GLY A 294 1.93 1.52 1.03
CA GLY A 294 1.43 1.29 2.39
C GLY A 294 2.38 1.73 3.50
N VAL A 295 3.64 2.05 3.19
CA VAL A 295 4.62 2.64 4.11
C VAL A 295 4.92 4.12 3.80
N GLY A 296 4.07 4.76 2.97
CA GLY A 296 4.18 6.18 2.65
C GLY A 296 5.14 6.54 1.50
N ASN A 297 5.79 5.55 0.88
CA ASN A 297 6.65 5.77 -0.29
C ASN A 297 5.84 5.62 -1.58
N ARG A 298 5.75 6.66 -2.40
CA ARG A 298 5.16 6.54 -3.74
C ARG A 298 6.28 6.37 -4.76
N ARG A 299 6.51 5.12 -5.18
CA ARG A 299 7.32 4.83 -6.37
C ARG A 299 6.44 4.85 -7.63
N GLY A 300 7.08 4.82 -8.79
CA GLY A 300 6.38 4.75 -10.09
C GLY A 300 5.39 3.58 -10.14
N GLU A 301 4.15 3.88 -10.52
CA GLU A 301 3.08 2.89 -10.69
C GLU A 301 3.41 1.92 -11.83
N LEU A 302 3.21 0.63 -11.60
CA LEU A 302 3.22 -0.41 -12.63
C LEU A 302 1.79 -0.84 -12.90
N SER A 303 1.20 -0.29 -13.96
CA SER A 303 -0.15 -0.64 -14.39
C SER A 303 -0.22 -0.64 -15.92
N GLU A 304 -1.36 -1.06 -16.47
CA GLU A 304 -1.59 -1.02 -17.91
C GLU A 304 -1.46 0.41 -18.47
N LYS A 305 -1.80 1.42 -17.65
CA LYS A 305 -1.67 2.83 -18.02
C LYS A 305 -0.21 3.26 -18.20
N THR A 306 0.70 2.72 -17.39
CA THR A 306 2.11 3.10 -17.44
C THR A 306 2.89 2.22 -18.41
N LEU A 307 2.65 0.91 -18.40
CA LEU A 307 3.41 -0.06 -19.20
C LEU A 307 2.83 -0.29 -20.60
N GLY A 308 1.56 0.04 -20.84
CA GLY A 308 0.87 -0.22 -22.11
C GLY A 308 0.51 -1.70 -22.35
N VAL A 309 0.70 -2.56 -21.35
CA VAL A 309 0.37 -3.99 -21.35
C VAL A 309 -0.39 -4.33 -20.08
N PRO A 310 -1.33 -5.30 -20.09
CA PRO A 310 -2.04 -5.72 -18.89
C PRO A 310 -1.08 -6.07 -17.74
N VAL A 311 -1.43 -5.67 -16.51
CA VAL A 311 -0.63 -5.93 -15.31
C VAL A 311 -1.48 -6.60 -14.24
N ILE A 312 -1.07 -7.77 -13.80
CA ILE A 312 -1.59 -8.40 -12.58
C ILE A 312 -0.56 -8.23 -11.47
N ALA A 313 -0.99 -7.65 -10.36
CA ALA A 313 -0.21 -7.52 -9.15
C ALA A 313 -0.54 -8.66 -8.18
N ILE A 314 0.48 -9.28 -7.58
CA ILE A 314 0.35 -10.21 -6.46
C ILE A 314 1.14 -9.62 -5.30
N GLY A 315 0.51 -9.51 -4.13
CA GLY A 315 1.18 -8.97 -2.97
C GLY A 315 0.82 -9.68 -1.68
N VAL A 316 1.79 -9.76 -0.77
CA VAL A 316 1.61 -10.36 0.55
C VAL A 316 2.02 -9.35 1.61
N PRO A 317 1.20 -9.13 2.65
CA PRO A 317 1.58 -8.22 3.71
C PRO A 317 2.70 -8.81 4.56
N THR A 318 3.85 -8.15 4.57
CA THR A 318 5.05 -8.62 5.28
C THR A 318 5.40 -7.77 6.50
N VAL A 319 4.84 -6.56 6.54
CA VAL A 319 5.08 -5.56 7.57
C VAL A 319 3.80 -4.83 7.94
N VAL A 320 3.83 -4.21 9.11
CA VAL A 320 2.87 -3.18 9.53
C VAL A 320 3.63 -1.93 9.98
N ASP A 321 2.94 -0.79 10.02
CA ASP A 321 3.44 0.40 10.70
C ASP A 321 3.53 0.14 12.22
N ALA A 322 4.60 0.58 12.88
CA ALA A 322 4.71 0.54 14.33
C ALA A 322 3.55 1.27 15.04
N ALA A 323 3.05 2.36 14.45
CA ALA A 323 1.88 3.08 14.97
C ALA A 323 0.61 2.21 14.93
N THR A 324 0.44 1.39 13.89
CA THR A 324 -0.64 0.40 13.82
C THR A 324 -0.53 -0.61 14.94
N MET A 325 0.64 -1.22 15.14
CA MET A 325 0.82 -2.22 16.20
C MET A 325 0.58 -1.62 17.60
N ALA A 326 1.05 -0.40 17.84
CA ALA A 326 0.83 0.30 19.10
C ALA A 326 -0.64 0.62 19.32
N ASN A 327 -1.36 1.06 18.27
CA ASN A 327 -2.80 1.32 18.33
C ASN A 327 -3.57 0.04 18.68
N ASP A 328 -3.37 -1.05 17.92
CA ASP A 328 -4.00 -2.36 18.18
C ASP A 328 -3.74 -2.84 19.63
N THR A 329 -2.51 -2.65 20.12
CA THR A 329 -2.13 -3.05 21.48
C THR A 329 -2.85 -2.21 22.54
N ILE A 330 -2.95 -0.89 22.34
CA ILE A 330 -3.65 0.01 23.25
C ILE A 330 -5.14 -0.35 23.30
N GLU A 331 -5.76 -0.67 22.17
CA GLU A 331 -7.16 -1.13 22.14
C GLU A 331 -7.38 -2.40 22.95
N LEU A 332 -6.54 -3.42 22.76
CA LEU A 332 -6.63 -4.68 23.51
C LEU A 332 -6.47 -4.46 25.02
N VAL A 333 -5.57 -3.55 25.42
CA VAL A 333 -5.36 -3.19 26.84
C VAL A 333 -6.61 -2.49 27.39
N ILE A 334 -7.18 -1.53 26.66
CA ILE A 334 -8.40 -0.82 27.07
C ILE A 334 -9.54 -1.83 27.26
N ASP A 335 -9.75 -2.72 26.29
CA ASP A 335 -10.81 -3.74 26.35
C ASP A 335 -10.64 -4.69 27.53
N SER A 336 -9.40 -5.13 27.80
CA SER A 336 -9.10 -5.98 28.95
C SER A 336 -9.36 -5.27 30.28
N LEU A 337 -8.96 -4.00 30.40
CA LEU A 337 -9.18 -3.19 31.61
C LEU A 337 -10.68 -2.90 31.85
N MET A 338 -11.44 -2.63 30.78
CA MET A 338 -12.89 -2.46 30.85
C MET A 338 -13.60 -3.74 31.30
N ALA A 339 -13.12 -4.91 30.88
CA ALA A 339 -13.70 -6.19 31.27
C ALA A 339 -13.42 -6.57 32.75
N GLN A 340 -12.35 -6.03 33.35
CA GLN A 340 -11.89 -6.40 34.69
C GLN A 340 -12.20 -5.36 35.78
N SER A 341 -12.62 -4.14 35.42
CA SER A 341 -12.74 -3.03 36.38
C SER A 341 -14.06 -2.27 36.29
N ASP A 342 -14.81 -2.25 37.39
CA ASP A 342 -15.95 -1.34 37.59
C ASP A 342 -15.50 0.10 37.92
N LYS A 343 -14.22 0.32 38.27
CA LYS A 343 -13.66 1.63 38.64
C LYS A 343 -12.88 2.24 37.47
N GLY A 344 -13.15 3.52 37.18
CA GLY A 344 -12.47 4.24 36.09
C GLY A 344 -13.03 3.92 34.69
N SER A 345 -14.21 3.30 34.61
CA SER A 345 -14.89 2.98 33.34
C SER A 345 -15.04 4.18 32.41
N ASP A 346 -15.20 5.38 32.98
CA ASP A 346 -15.41 6.61 32.20
C ASP A 346 -14.14 7.07 31.49
N PHE A 347 -12.96 6.86 32.08
CA PHE A 347 -11.68 7.16 31.43
C PHE A 347 -11.41 6.21 30.26
N TYR A 348 -11.63 4.91 30.47
CA TYR A 348 -11.49 3.91 29.40
C TYR A 348 -12.52 4.11 28.28
N ARG A 349 -13.75 4.51 28.63
CA ARG A 349 -14.78 4.85 27.66
C ARG A 349 -14.39 6.09 26.84
N MET A 350 -13.87 7.13 27.47
CA MET A 350 -13.35 8.32 26.78
C MET A 350 -12.21 7.96 25.81
N LEU A 351 -11.26 7.12 26.24
CA LEU A 351 -10.20 6.63 25.36
C LEU A 351 -10.75 5.78 24.22
N LYS A 352 -11.80 4.98 24.44
CA LYS A 352 -12.42 4.17 23.38
C LYS A 352 -13.18 5.03 22.37
N GLU A 353 -13.88 6.07 22.84
CA GLU A 353 -14.69 7.00 22.05
C GLU A 353 -13.88 8.01 21.22
N MET A 354 -12.59 8.20 21.54
CA MET A 354 -11.71 9.05 20.73
C MET A 354 -11.58 8.52 19.29
N ASP A 355 -11.50 9.42 18.31
CA ASP A 355 -11.41 9.02 16.91
C ASP A 355 -10.16 8.18 16.65
N GLN A 356 -10.30 7.15 15.83
CA GLN A 356 -9.22 6.21 15.56
C GLN A 356 -8.06 6.85 14.80
N ASN A 357 -8.34 7.83 13.92
CA ASN A 357 -7.28 8.52 13.21
C ASN A 357 -6.55 9.49 14.15
N GLU A 358 -7.27 10.16 15.06
CA GLU A 358 -6.64 11.01 16.10
C GLU A 358 -5.72 10.20 17.03
N LYS A 359 -6.14 8.99 17.44
CA LYS A 359 -5.27 8.07 18.19
C LYS A 359 -4.02 7.71 17.39
N TYR A 360 -4.21 7.34 16.13
CA TYR A 360 -3.12 6.94 15.25
C TYR A 360 -2.09 8.06 15.07
N ASP A 361 -2.56 9.29 14.82
CA ASP A 361 -1.70 10.46 14.63
C ASP A 361 -0.94 10.80 15.91
N LEU A 362 -1.59 10.74 17.08
CA LEU A 362 -0.92 10.94 18.37
C LEU A 362 0.19 9.90 18.60
N ILE A 363 -0.10 8.62 18.34
CA ILE A 363 0.89 7.53 18.47
C ILE A 363 2.06 7.78 17.52
N ARG A 364 1.77 8.16 16.28
CA ARG A 364 2.79 8.47 15.28
C ARG A 364 3.69 9.65 15.71
N GLU A 365 3.11 10.72 16.25
CA GLU A 365 3.88 11.85 16.81
C GLU A 365 4.80 11.43 17.95
N VAL A 366 4.33 10.54 18.84
CA VAL A 366 5.14 9.99 19.93
C VAL A 366 6.30 9.12 19.41
N LEU A 367 6.12 8.47 18.25
CA LEU A 367 7.13 7.65 17.61
C LEU A 367 8.12 8.44 16.75
N GLU A 368 7.84 9.70 16.37
CA GLU A 368 8.75 10.52 15.54
C GLU A 368 10.18 10.63 16.09
N PRO A 369 10.42 10.85 17.40
CA PRO A 369 11.77 10.93 17.97
C PRO A 369 12.61 9.66 17.77
N TYR A 370 11.97 8.52 17.49
CA TYR A 370 12.61 7.22 17.29
C TYR A 370 12.87 6.90 15.80
N GLY A 371 12.66 7.87 14.91
CA GLY A 371 12.89 7.72 13.47
C GLY A 371 11.61 7.40 12.71
N GLY A 372 10.62 8.30 12.83
CA GLY A 372 9.29 8.20 12.21
C GLY A 372 9.30 7.47 10.87
N ASN A 373 8.46 6.44 10.76
CA ASN A 373 8.43 5.36 9.75
C ASN A 373 9.16 4.07 10.18
N LEU A 374 8.93 3.63 11.42
CA LEU A 374 9.30 2.29 11.86
C LEU A 374 8.28 1.27 11.32
N VAL A 375 8.79 0.20 10.73
CA VAL A 375 7.98 -0.96 10.35
C VAL A 375 8.26 -2.14 11.28
N VAL A 376 7.24 -2.93 11.55
CA VAL A 376 7.32 -4.12 12.40
C VAL A 376 7.07 -5.36 11.55
N THR A 377 7.89 -6.38 11.76
CA THR A 377 7.77 -7.69 11.11
C THR A 377 8.01 -8.80 12.14
N PRO A 378 7.40 -10.00 11.98
CA PRO A 378 7.67 -11.13 12.84
C PRO A 378 9.15 -11.55 12.85
N LYS A 379 9.60 -12.17 13.93
CA LYS A 379 10.99 -12.61 14.08
C LYS A 379 11.39 -13.70 13.06
N GLU A 380 10.48 -14.60 12.74
CA GLU A 380 10.71 -15.76 11.86
C GLU A 380 10.45 -15.44 10.39
N MET A 381 10.68 -14.20 9.98
CA MET A 381 10.29 -13.70 8.66
C MET A 381 11.00 -14.43 7.52
N ASP A 382 12.27 -14.82 7.71
CA ASP A 382 13.07 -15.46 6.68
C ASP A 382 12.43 -16.78 6.19
N GLU A 383 12.01 -17.64 7.11
CA GLU A 383 11.37 -18.93 6.80
C GLU A 383 9.99 -18.76 6.19
N VAL A 384 9.24 -17.79 6.69
CA VAL A 384 7.87 -17.53 6.24
C VAL A 384 7.86 -16.97 4.83
N ILE A 385 8.72 -16.00 4.52
CA ILE A 385 8.83 -15.48 3.16
C ILE A 385 9.28 -16.57 2.20
N ASP A 386 10.26 -17.39 2.57
CA ASP A 386 10.71 -18.48 1.70
C ASP A 386 9.57 -19.42 1.30
N ARG A 387 8.71 -19.78 2.25
CA ARG A 387 7.55 -20.62 2.02
C ARG A 387 6.49 -19.93 1.16
N VAL A 388 6.14 -18.68 1.50
CA VAL A 388 5.14 -17.91 0.76
C VAL A 388 5.62 -17.66 -0.68
N SER A 389 6.91 -17.40 -0.89
CA SER A 389 7.49 -17.25 -2.22
C SER A 389 7.32 -18.51 -3.07
N LYS A 390 7.50 -19.70 -2.49
CA LYS A 390 7.24 -20.98 -3.18
C LYS A 390 5.77 -21.19 -3.48
N VAL A 391 4.87 -20.79 -2.56
CA VAL A 391 3.42 -20.85 -2.79
C VAL A 391 3.02 -19.99 -3.99
N ILE A 392 3.49 -18.75 -4.04
CA ILE A 392 3.17 -17.83 -5.14
C ILE A 392 3.81 -18.31 -6.43
N ALA A 393 5.09 -18.72 -6.41
CA ALA A 393 5.78 -19.20 -7.60
C ALA A 393 5.08 -20.43 -8.21
N ASN A 394 4.72 -21.41 -7.39
CA ASN A 394 4.01 -22.59 -7.87
C ASN A 394 2.58 -22.28 -8.27
N GLY A 395 1.90 -21.37 -7.58
CA GLY A 395 0.60 -20.85 -8.03
C GLY A 395 0.69 -20.21 -9.42
N ILE A 396 1.74 -19.43 -9.71
CA ILE A 396 1.99 -18.84 -11.03
C ILE A 396 2.32 -19.93 -12.06
N ASN A 397 3.22 -20.88 -11.74
CA ASN A 397 3.60 -21.96 -12.64
C ASN A 397 2.37 -22.79 -13.07
N LEU A 398 1.53 -23.18 -12.11
CA LEU A 398 0.29 -23.93 -12.34
C LEU A 398 -0.75 -23.10 -13.12
N ALA A 399 -0.77 -21.78 -12.95
CA ALA A 399 -1.68 -20.91 -13.70
C ALA A 399 -1.24 -20.72 -15.16
N LEU A 400 0.06 -20.61 -15.41
CA LEU A 400 0.62 -20.25 -16.72
C LEU A 400 0.87 -21.44 -17.64
N HIS A 401 1.33 -22.57 -17.10
CA HIS A 401 1.66 -23.76 -17.86
C HIS A 401 0.51 -24.77 -17.79
N ARG A 402 -0.02 -25.14 -18.96
CA ARG A 402 -1.05 -26.18 -19.06
C ARG A 402 -0.39 -27.55 -18.93
N ASN A 403 -1.07 -28.48 -18.25
CA ASN A 403 -0.65 -29.87 -18.07
C ASN A 403 0.64 -30.11 -17.25
N ILE A 404 1.17 -29.09 -16.57
CA ILE A 404 2.31 -29.25 -15.65
C ILE A 404 1.77 -29.44 -14.23
N GLY A 405 2.10 -30.56 -13.60
CA GLY A 405 1.83 -30.83 -12.19
C GLY A 405 2.98 -30.38 -11.28
N PHE A 406 2.81 -30.50 -9.95
CA PHE A 406 3.88 -30.20 -8.99
C PHE A 406 5.15 -31.01 -9.25
N ASP A 407 5.01 -32.29 -9.61
CA ASP A 407 6.14 -33.20 -9.86
C ASP A 407 6.98 -32.82 -11.10
N ASP A 408 6.41 -32.03 -12.01
CA ASP A 408 7.07 -31.60 -13.24
C ASP A 408 7.80 -30.27 -13.06
N ILE A 409 7.38 -29.42 -12.10
CA ILE A 409 8.01 -28.12 -11.83
C ILE A 409 9.48 -28.29 -11.45
N ASP A 410 9.79 -29.29 -10.62
CA ASP A 410 11.15 -29.58 -10.17
C ASP A 410 12.12 -29.95 -11.33
N ARG A 411 11.60 -30.37 -12.50
CA ARG A 411 12.44 -30.67 -13.67
C ARG A 411 12.97 -29.44 -14.38
N TYR A 412 12.30 -28.29 -14.20
CA TYR A 412 12.61 -27.04 -14.88
C TYR A 412 13.25 -25.99 -13.99
N LEU A 413 13.25 -26.20 -12.67
CA LEU A 413 14.00 -25.40 -11.71
C LEU A 413 15.46 -25.90 -11.68
N GLN A 414 16.42 -25.01 -11.95
CA GLN A 414 17.86 -25.29 -11.93
C GLN A 414 18.48 -25.04 -10.56
#